data_AF-A0AAD9X8E4-F1
#
_entry.id   AF-A0AAD9X8E4-F1
#
_cell.length_a   1.000
_cell.length_b   1.000
_cell.length_c   1.000
_cell.angle_alpha   90.00
_cell.angle_beta   90.00
_cell.angle_gamma   90.00
#
_symmetry.space_group_name_H-M   'P 1'
#
loop_
_entity.id
_entity.type
_entity.pdbx_description
1 polymer ?
#
loop_
_entity_poly.entity_id
_entity_poly.type
_entity_poly.pdbx_seq_one_letter_code
_entity_poly.pdbx_strand_id
1 'polypeptide(L)'
;MEKFADNETETSPFQPETGHFVSSQEDSPTPESPTTGEVSKIKRRVEEQNSTAFNTLEERQEKFLEFSNRNTMQRERLNDILERKMEYRELKNMMIDLNTITDPNKRDFMNQQQLKIAAKRAEQQDKGSQNASRSFGDFFENLQGPGNGLPDY
;
A
#
# COMPACT_ATOMS: atom_id res chain seq x y z
N MET A 1 18.65 -39.02 17.73
CA MET A 1 17.41 -39.83 17.72
C MET A 1 16.36 -39.03 17.00
N GLU A 2 16.20 -39.42 15.74
CA GLU A 2 15.16 -39.12 14.77
C GLU A 2 13.79 -39.57 15.29
N LYS A 3 12.75 -38.73 15.11
CA LYS A 3 11.37 -39.14 14.80
C LYS A 3 10.66 -38.00 14.05
N PHE A 4 10.73 -38.07 12.72
CA PHE A 4 9.76 -37.51 11.80
C PHE A 4 8.65 -38.55 11.58
N ALA A 5 7.39 -38.13 11.60
CA ALA A 5 6.17 -38.88 11.26
C ALA A 5 4.98 -37.99 11.69
N ASP A 6 3.96 -37.61 10.90
CA ASP A 6 3.42 -38.25 9.70
C ASP A 6 2.87 -37.21 8.69
N ASN A 7 3.18 -37.51 7.44
CA ASN A 7 2.70 -36.89 6.21
C ASN A 7 1.57 -37.79 5.68
N GLU A 8 0.31 -37.37 5.76
CA GLU A 8 -0.77 -38.09 5.07
C GLU A 8 -0.98 -37.52 3.67
N THR A 9 -0.54 -38.34 2.72
CA THR A 9 -0.66 -38.17 1.28
C THR A 9 -2.07 -38.59 0.84
N GLU A 10 -2.57 -37.82 -0.13
CA GLU A 10 -3.72 -38.02 -1.00
C GLU A 10 -4.20 -39.47 -1.19
N THR A 11 -5.52 -39.69 -1.14
CA THR A 11 -6.18 -40.70 -1.99
C THR A 11 -7.61 -40.26 -2.30
N SER A 12 -7.78 -39.84 -3.55
CA SER A 12 -9.04 -39.60 -4.25
C SER A 12 -9.81 -40.92 -4.44
N PRO A 13 -11.12 -41.00 -4.17
CA PRO A 13 -11.93 -42.14 -4.56
C PRO A 13 -12.67 -41.80 -5.86
N PHE A 14 -12.01 -42.00 -7.00
CA PHE A 14 -12.72 -42.09 -8.28
C PHE A 14 -12.61 -43.53 -8.78
N GLN A 15 -13.66 -44.31 -8.55
CA GLN A 15 -13.90 -45.56 -9.28
C GLN A 15 -14.88 -45.27 -10.42
N PRO A 16 -14.55 -45.59 -11.69
CA PRO A 16 -15.54 -45.60 -12.76
C PRO A 16 -16.24 -46.97 -12.73
N GLU A 17 -17.49 -47.02 -12.26
CA GLU A 17 -18.34 -48.18 -12.53
C GLU A 17 -18.72 -48.19 -14.02
N THR A 18 -18.37 -49.30 -14.67
CA THR A 18 -18.74 -49.64 -16.04
C THR A 18 -20.24 -49.79 -16.16
N GLY A 19 -20.85 -49.03 -17.07
CA GLY A 19 -22.29 -48.88 -17.19
C GLY A 19 -23.05 -50.14 -17.60
N HIS A 20 -24.18 -50.34 -16.93
CA HIS A 20 -25.35 -51.01 -17.51
C HIS A 20 -26.34 -49.94 -17.97
N PHE A 21 -26.32 -49.62 -19.26
CA PHE A 21 -27.37 -48.80 -19.87
C PHE A 21 -28.54 -49.71 -20.26
N VAL A 22 -29.58 -49.72 -19.43
CA VAL A 22 -30.88 -50.28 -19.80
C VAL A 22 -31.58 -49.24 -20.67
N SER A 23 -31.68 -49.54 -21.97
CA SER A 23 -32.39 -48.71 -22.93
C SER A 23 -33.91 -48.86 -22.74
N SER A 24 -34.46 -48.10 -21.80
CA SER A 24 -35.91 -47.84 -21.76
C SER A 24 -36.20 -46.70 -22.71
N GLN A 25 -36.80 -47.06 -23.85
CA GLN A 25 -37.34 -46.17 -24.85
C GLN A 25 -38.57 -45.47 -24.25
N GLU A 26 -38.37 -44.29 -23.66
CA GLU A 26 -39.44 -43.34 -23.40
C GLU A 26 -39.31 -42.19 -24.40
N ASP A 27 -40.42 -41.88 -25.08
CA ASP A 27 -40.57 -40.73 -25.97
C ASP A 27 -40.26 -39.44 -25.20
N SER A 28 -38.99 -39.02 -25.25
CA SER A 28 -38.54 -37.75 -24.72
C SER A 28 -38.98 -36.66 -25.70
N PRO A 29 -39.64 -35.57 -25.24
CA PRO A 29 -39.83 -34.41 -26.12
C PRO A 29 -38.43 -33.91 -26.47
N THR A 30 -38.09 -33.99 -27.75
CA THR A 30 -36.85 -33.44 -28.30
C THR A 30 -36.64 -32.05 -27.69
N PRO A 31 -35.51 -31.76 -27.03
CA PRO A 31 -35.23 -30.40 -26.60
C PRO A 31 -35.10 -29.57 -27.88
N GLU A 32 -36.17 -28.84 -28.21
CA GLU A 32 -36.16 -27.95 -29.37
C GLU A 32 -35.01 -26.95 -29.19
N SER A 33 -34.12 -26.91 -30.17
CA SER A 33 -33.02 -25.95 -30.15
C SER A 33 -33.60 -24.54 -30.22
N PRO A 34 -33.12 -23.61 -29.39
CA PRO A 34 -33.69 -22.27 -29.32
C PRO A 34 -33.69 -21.62 -30.69
N THR A 35 -34.81 -21.01 -31.05
CA THR A 35 -34.95 -20.31 -32.32
C THR A 35 -33.97 -19.13 -32.37
N THR A 36 -33.58 -18.70 -33.57
CA THR A 36 -32.67 -17.55 -33.77
C THR A 36 -33.15 -16.27 -33.08
N GLY A 37 -34.47 -16.08 -32.94
CA GLY A 37 -35.07 -15.00 -32.17
C GLY A 37 -34.87 -15.12 -30.65
N GLU A 38 -34.92 -16.33 -30.10
CA GLU A 38 -34.64 -16.61 -28.69
C GLU A 38 -33.16 -16.46 -28.38
N VAL A 39 -32.28 -16.95 -29.25
CA VAL A 39 -30.82 -16.75 -29.14
C VAL A 39 -30.47 -15.26 -29.09
N SER A 40 -31.11 -14.45 -29.95
CA SER A 40 -30.89 -13.00 -29.98
C SER A 40 -31.35 -12.29 -28.69
N LYS A 41 -32.48 -12.72 -28.11
CA LYS A 41 -32.98 -12.19 -26.83
C LYS A 41 -32.07 -12.58 -25.66
N ILE A 42 -31.61 -13.83 -25.62
CA ILE A 42 -30.66 -14.31 -24.61
C ILE A 42 -29.36 -13.52 -24.69
N LYS A 43 -28.80 -13.35 -25.90
CA LYS A 43 -27.58 -12.55 -26.11
C LYS A 43 -27.73 -11.13 -25.59
N ARG A 44 -28.84 -10.45 -25.93
CA ARG A 44 -29.10 -9.09 -25.44
C ARG A 44 -29.15 -9.03 -23.91
N ARG A 45 -29.85 -9.97 -23.27
CA ARG A 45 -29.92 -10.03 -21.81
C ARG A 45 -28.55 -10.25 -21.17
N VAL A 46 -27.73 -11.14 -21.73
CA VAL A 46 -26.37 -11.38 -21.25
C VAL A 46 -25.50 -10.13 -21.40
N GLU A 47 -25.61 -9.42 -22.52
CA GLU A 47 -24.87 -8.19 -22.77
C GLU A 47 -25.26 -7.06 -21.81
N GLU A 48 -26.56 -6.88 -21.54
CA GLU A 48 -27.07 -5.93 -20.54
C GLU A 48 -26.63 -6.28 -19.11
N GLN A 49 -26.68 -7.57 -18.74
CA GLN A 49 -26.20 -8.04 -17.43
C GLN A 49 -24.70 -7.83 -17.26
N ASN A 50 -23.92 -8.13 -18.29
CA ASN A 50 -22.47 -7.91 -18.28
C ASN A 50 -22.15 -6.43 -18.16
N SER A 51 -22.79 -5.56 -18.94
CA SER A 51 -22.61 -4.11 -18.85
C SER A 51 -22.91 -3.59 -17.44
N THR A 52 -24.01 -4.04 -16.85
CA THR A 52 -24.39 -3.65 -15.47
C THR A 52 -23.35 -4.14 -14.44
N ALA A 53 -22.88 -5.37 -14.58
CA ALA A 53 -21.87 -5.94 -13.70
C ALA A 53 -20.52 -5.21 -13.79
N PHE A 54 -20.10 -4.85 -15.01
CA PHE A 54 -18.89 -4.07 -15.25
C PHE A 54 -18.98 -2.67 -14.65
N ASN A 55 -20.07 -1.93 -14.90
CA ASN A 55 -20.28 -0.60 -14.32
C ASN A 55 -20.26 -0.65 -12.78
N THR A 56 -20.91 -1.65 -12.19
CA THR A 56 -20.90 -1.84 -10.72
C THR A 56 -19.50 -2.17 -10.19
N LEU A 57 -18.68 -2.89 -10.97
CA LEU A 57 -17.31 -3.21 -10.60
C LEU A 57 -16.43 -1.95 -10.65
N GLU A 58 -16.53 -1.16 -11.71
CA GLU A 58 -15.80 0.10 -11.87
C GLU A 58 -16.13 1.07 -10.73
N GLU A 59 -17.41 1.26 -10.41
CA GLU A 59 -17.83 2.11 -9.29
C GLU A 59 -17.26 1.64 -7.94
N ARG A 60 -17.22 0.32 -7.70
CA ARG A 60 -16.63 -0.24 -6.47
C ARG A 60 -15.13 -0.03 -6.43
N GLN A 61 -14.45 -0.20 -7.55
CA GLN A 61 -13.01 0.03 -7.66
C GLN A 61 -12.66 1.50 -7.39
N GLU A 62 -13.44 2.44 -7.95
CA GLU A 62 -13.27 3.87 -7.70
C GLU A 62 -13.44 4.20 -6.22
N LYS A 63 -14.52 3.72 -5.59
CA LYS A 63 -14.76 3.91 -4.15
C LYS A 63 -13.66 3.31 -3.29
N PHE A 64 -13.13 2.15 -3.66
CA PHE A 64 -12.01 1.53 -2.95
C PHE A 64 -10.74 2.37 -3.05
N LEU A 65 -10.41 2.86 -4.25
CA LEU A 65 -9.24 3.71 -4.45
C LEU A 65 -9.37 5.03 -3.68
N GLU A 66 -10.54 5.65 -3.73
CA GLU A 66 -10.82 6.87 -2.96
C GLU A 66 -10.68 6.63 -1.45
N PHE A 67 -11.25 5.53 -0.94
CA PHE A 67 -11.11 5.16 0.46
C PHE A 67 -9.65 4.94 0.86
N SER A 68 -8.89 4.22 0.03
CA SER A 68 -7.47 3.94 0.26
C SER A 68 -6.64 5.23 0.30
N ASN A 69 -6.87 6.14 -0.65
CA ASN A 69 -6.20 7.43 -0.71
C ASN A 69 -6.55 8.31 0.51
N ARG A 70 -7.83 8.39 0.88
CA ARG A 70 -8.27 9.12 2.08
C ARG A 70 -7.64 8.54 3.34
N ASN A 71 -7.59 7.21 3.47
CA ASN A 71 -6.97 6.55 4.61
C ASN A 71 -5.47 6.85 4.70
N THR A 72 -4.76 6.77 3.57
CA THR A 72 -3.34 7.10 3.50
C THR A 72 -3.08 8.54 3.94
N MET A 73 -3.83 9.50 3.39
CA MET A 73 -3.71 10.91 3.75
C MET A 73 -4.01 11.16 5.24
N GLN A 74 -4.99 10.47 5.82
CA GLN A 74 -5.27 10.57 7.25
C GLN A 74 -4.11 10.05 8.10
N ARG A 75 -3.50 8.93 7.70
CA ARG A 75 -2.34 8.35 8.40
C ARG A 75 -1.13 9.28 8.33
N GLU A 76 -0.86 9.86 7.17
CA GLU A 76 0.20 10.85 7.00
C GLU A 76 -0.01 12.06 7.89
N ARG A 77 -1.21 12.67 7.87
CA ARG A 77 -1.53 13.80 8.76
C ARG A 77 -1.37 13.46 10.24
N LEU A 78 -1.76 12.26 10.66
CA LEU A 78 -1.58 11.80 12.03
C LEU A 78 -0.09 11.66 12.38
N ASN A 79 0.71 11.12 11.47
CA ASN A 79 2.16 11.02 11.66
C ASN A 79 2.79 12.41 11.79
N ASP A 80 2.42 13.37 10.94
CA ASP A 80 2.92 14.75 11.01
C ASP A 80 2.60 15.41 12.36
N ILE A 81 1.38 15.20 12.86
CA ILE A 81 0.96 15.73 14.16
C ILE A 81 1.78 15.10 15.29
N LEU A 82 1.99 13.78 15.23
CA LEU A 82 2.77 13.06 16.23
C LEU A 82 4.24 13.50 16.22
N GLU A 83 4.83 13.67 15.03
CA GLU A 83 6.19 14.16 14.86
C GLU A 83 6.36 15.55 15.47
N ARG A 84 5.51 16.52 15.08
CA ARG A 84 5.55 17.88 15.66
C ARG A 84 5.35 17.88 17.16
N LYS A 85 4.48 17.01 17.69
CA LYS A 85 4.26 16.89 19.14
C LYS A 85 5.50 16.37 19.85
N MET A 86 6.24 15.44 19.24
CA MET A 86 7.48 14.92 19.78
C MET A 86 8.60 15.97 19.71
N GLU A 87 8.75 16.66 18.59
CA GLU A 87 9.69 17.77 18.43
C GLU A 87 9.46 18.87 19.46
N TYR A 88 8.19 19.28 19.64
CA TYR A 88 7.82 20.28 20.64
C TYR A 88 8.20 19.83 22.05
N ARG A 89 7.96 18.55 22.40
CA ARG A 89 8.34 17.99 23.71
C ARG A 89 9.86 18.00 23.88
N GLU A 90 10.62 17.59 22.86
CA GLU A 90 12.07 17.60 22.90
C GLU A 90 12.62 19.02 23.04
N LEU A 91 12.11 19.98 22.26
CA LEU A 91 12.47 21.38 22.35
C LEU A 91 12.17 21.94 23.75
N LYS A 92 10.98 21.67 24.29
CA LYS A 92 10.59 22.08 25.64
C LYS A 92 11.56 21.54 26.69
N ASN A 93 11.96 20.27 26.60
CA ASN A 93 12.92 19.69 27.53
C ASN A 93 14.30 20.35 27.42
N MET A 94 14.76 20.67 26.20
CA MET A 94 16.02 21.39 25.95
C MET A 94 16.02 22.81 26.49
N MET A 95 14.86 23.47 26.56
CA MET A 95 14.74 24.85 27.05
C MET A 95 14.66 24.98 28.57
N ILE A 96 14.46 23.89 29.30
CA ILE A 96 14.42 23.93 30.76
C ILE A 96 15.82 24.21 31.30
N ASP A 97 15.98 25.32 32.02
CA ASP A 97 17.20 25.61 32.76
C ASP A 97 17.27 24.70 34.00
N LEU A 98 18.32 23.88 34.07
CA LEU A 98 18.54 22.93 35.16
C LEU A 98 18.66 23.62 36.54
N ASN A 99 19.11 24.88 36.58
CA ASN A 99 19.23 25.64 37.84
C ASN A 99 17.86 26.01 38.44
N THR A 100 16.80 25.98 37.64
CA THR A 100 15.43 26.21 38.11
C THR A 100 14.82 24.99 38.80
N ILE A 101 15.46 23.81 38.71
CA ILE A 101 15.00 22.58 39.32
C ILE A 101 15.65 22.40 40.70
N THR A 102 14.85 22.53 41.75
CA THR A 102 15.30 22.39 43.15
C THR A 102 15.70 20.96 43.52
N ASP A 103 14.94 19.97 43.05
CA ASP A 103 15.16 18.55 43.37
C ASP A 103 16.35 17.99 42.59
N PRO A 104 17.44 17.55 43.26
CA PRO A 104 18.63 17.03 42.58
C PRO A 104 18.34 15.86 41.64
N ASN A 105 17.44 14.95 42.02
CA ASN A 105 17.14 13.76 41.22
C ASN A 105 16.39 14.14 39.93
N LYS A 106 15.46 15.10 40.02
CA LYS A 106 14.73 15.61 38.84
C LYS A 106 15.65 16.40 37.91
N ARG A 107 16.60 17.14 38.48
CA ARG A 107 17.60 17.89 37.72
C ARG A 107 18.50 16.95 36.93
N ASP A 108 19.03 15.90 37.59
CA ASP A 108 19.88 14.90 36.94
C ASP A 108 19.13 14.14 35.85
N PHE A 109 17.88 13.75 36.11
CA PHE A 109 17.01 13.16 35.10
C PHE A 109 16.84 14.08 33.88
N MET A 110 16.58 15.37 34.08
CA MET A 110 16.39 16.30 32.98
C MET A 110 17.69 16.56 32.20
N ASN A 111 18.83 16.62 32.89
CA ASN A 111 20.15 16.68 32.27
C ASN A 111 20.40 15.48 31.34
N GLN A 112 20.11 14.26 31.81
CA GLN A 112 20.21 13.05 30.98
C GLN A 112 19.29 13.10 29.76
N GLN A 113 18.07 13.63 29.92
CA GLN A 113 17.13 13.80 28.82
C GLN A 113 17.65 14.80 27.77
N GLN A 114 18.23 15.93 28.20
CA GLN A 114 18.84 16.91 27.30
C GLN A 114 20.02 16.31 26.53
N LEU A 115 20.89 15.56 27.22
CA LEU A 115 22.02 14.85 26.59
C LEU A 115 21.54 13.84 25.54
N LYS A 116 20.51 13.06 25.85
CA LYS A 116 19.93 12.08 24.91
C LYS A 116 19.36 12.75 23.66
N ILE A 117 18.66 13.88 23.83
CA ILE A 117 18.11 14.66 22.71
C ILE A 117 19.24 15.25 21.86
N ALA A 118 20.28 15.81 22.48
CA ALA A 118 21.44 16.35 21.78
C ALA A 118 22.17 15.28 20.95
N ALA A 119 22.40 14.09 21.53
CA ALA A 119 23.01 12.96 20.83
C ALA A 119 22.17 12.51 19.62
N LYS A 120 20.85 12.31 19.82
CA LYS A 120 19.91 11.95 18.75
C LYS A 120 19.95 12.95 17.58
N ARG A 121 20.02 14.26 17.88
CA ARG A 121 20.11 15.31 16.84
C ARG A 121 21.46 15.30 16.12
N ALA A 122 22.55 15.05 16.83
CA ALA A 122 23.88 14.93 16.22
C ALA A 122 23.92 13.74 15.22
N GLU A 123 23.35 12.59 15.59
CA GLU A 123 23.26 11.43 14.70
C GLU A 123 22.40 11.69 13.45
N GLN A 124 21.32 12.48 13.59
CA GLN A 124 20.48 12.86 12.45
C GLN A 124 21.17 13.84 11.51
N GLN A 125 22.02 14.74 12.02
CA GLN A 125 22.82 15.64 11.20
C GLN A 125 23.89 14.89 10.40
N ASP A 126 24.52 13.88 11.00
CA ASP A 126 25.54 13.06 10.34
C ASP A 126 24.95 12.17 9.22
N LYS A 127 23.68 11.78 9.35
CA LYS A 127 22.92 11.08 8.31
C LYS A 127 22.17 12.01 7.33
N GLY A 128 22.19 13.32 7.56
CA GLY A 128 21.46 14.33 6.78
C GLY A 128 22.23 14.93 5.59
N SER A 129 23.53 14.65 5.47
CA SER A 129 24.37 15.18 4.39
C SER A 129 24.60 14.19 3.25
N GLN A 130 23.56 13.51 2.79
CA GLN A 130 23.59 12.82 1.48
C GLN A 130 22.45 13.23 0.54
N ASN A 131 21.46 14.02 0.98
CA ASN A 131 20.33 14.41 0.14
C ASN A 131 19.89 15.90 0.25
N ALA A 132 20.64 16.75 0.96
CA ALA A 132 20.33 18.18 1.11
C ALA A 132 21.41 19.14 0.56
N SER A 133 22.24 18.66 -0.37
CA SER A 133 23.04 19.54 -1.23
C SER A 133 22.66 19.24 -2.68
N ARG A 134 21.46 19.68 -3.07
CA ARG A 134 21.33 20.20 -4.44
C ARG A 134 21.51 21.70 -4.31
N SER A 135 22.73 22.16 -4.55
CA SER A 135 23.04 23.57 -4.57
C SER A 135 22.15 24.24 -5.61
N PHE A 136 21.74 25.50 -5.42
CA PHE A 136 21.00 26.26 -6.43
C PHE A 136 21.75 26.28 -7.80
N GLY A 137 23.06 26.01 -7.79
CA GLY A 137 23.89 25.81 -8.99
C GLY A 137 23.59 24.55 -9.81
N ASP A 138 23.08 23.48 -9.18
CA ASP A 138 22.85 22.18 -9.85
C ASP A 138 21.66 22.22 -10.82
N PHE A 139 20.82 23.26 -10.71
CA PHE A 139 19.76 23.53 -11.69
C PHE A 139 20.31 24.11 -13.01
N PHE A 140 21.51 24.69 -12.98
CA PHE A 140 22.12 25.37 -14.13
C PHE A 140 23.26 24.57 -14.78
N GLU A 141 23.71 23.46 -14.20
CA GLU A 141 24.74 22.60 -14.80
C GLU A 141 24.35 22.09 -16.19
N ASN A 142 23.06 21.89 -16.45
CA ASN A 142 22.55 21.45 -17.76
C ASN A 142 22.36 22.59 -18.78
N LEU A 143 22.62 23.85 -18.42
CA LEU A 143 22.58 24.98 -19.36
C LEU A 143 23.95 25.28 -19.99
N GLN A 144 25.04 24.75 -19.44
CA GLN A 144 26.34 24.77 -20.10
C GLN A 144 26.43 23.61 -21.10
N GLY A 145 25.79 23.78 -22.25
CA GLY A 145 26.06 22.94 -23.41
C GLY A 145 27.54 23.05 -23.85
N PRO A 146 28.11 22.00 -24.47
CA PRO A 146 29.48 22.05 -24.97
C PRO A 146 29.49 22.89 -26.26
N GLY A 147 29.74 24.19 -26.13
CA GLY A 147 29.79 25.05 -27.30
C GLY A 147 30.05 26.50 -26.97
N ASN A 148 31.27 26.96 -27.26
CA ASN A 148 31.56 28.38 -27.44
C ASN A 148 30.65 28.93 -28.55
N GLY A 149 29.59 29.63 -28.14
CA GLY A 149 28.59 30.20 -29.04
C GLY A 149 28.07 31.54 -28.52
N LEU A 150 28.95 32.37 -27.96
CA LEU A 150 28.63 33.79 -27.79
C LEU A 150 28.82 34.47 -29.16
N PRO A 151 27.81 35.19 -29.69
CA PRO A 151 28.03 36.04 -30.85
C PRO A 151 28.89 37.23 -30.44
N ASP A 152 29.90 37.55 -31.25
CA ASP A 152 30.71 38.76 -31.09
C ASP A 152 29.79 39.99 -31.13
N TYR A 153 29.89 40.82 -30.10
CA TYR A 153 29.37 42.19 -30.08
C TYR A 153 30.52 43.17 -30.30
#